data_AF-A0A2V8C522-F1
#
_entry.id   AF-A0A2V8C522-F1
#
_cell.length_a   1.000
_cell.length_b   1.000
_cell.length_c   1.000
_cell.angle_alpha   90.00
_cell.angle_beta   90.00
_cell.angle_gamma   90.00
#
_symmetry.space_group_name_H-M   'P 1'
#
loop_
_entity.id
_entity.type
_entity.pdbx_description
1 polymer ?
#
loop_
_entity_poly.entity_id
_entity_poly.type
_entity_poly.pdbx_seq_one_letter_code
_entity_poly.pdbx_strand_id
1 'polypeptide(L)'
;MLPNIMIQKLLTFAGVLSLVTGIVVGIASTVDGAGPPQRAANASRPSLFTQAQAAAGEALYAKSCASCHGAALAGGTAPPLSGSAFQASWSDPRVTLDDLFFLLRTTMPPRASSSLSPQDHAAVFAYILKANGYAPGGQPLAVDAPQLKVERFQSVPSGARAVARTPPPAFMPAAAGAMPAGSGPDQATLSASSRSTDWLVHGHDYSGTRFSPLDDINTTTASRLAPACVFQVGERDNFQTGPIVHNGTMYVTTMTSTIALDAATCRVKWRHKWQSRDDEMWQRNRGVAIKDGRVVRATPDGYLLALAADTGALLWARQVAKPADGETFTMAPLVFEDLVLIGPARFPGLAIQHRAQAW
;
A
#
# COMPACT_ATOMS: atom_id res chain seq x y z
N MET A 1 -58.19 -27.89 -29.18
CA MET A 1 -57.48 -28.64 -28.12
C MET A 1 -57.03 -27.64 -27.06
N LEU A 2 -57.82 -27.56 -26.00
CA LEU A 2 -57.73 -26.79 -24.75
C LEU A 2 -58.51 -27.65 -23.73
N PRO A 3 -58.45 -27.47 -22.39
CA PRO A 3 -57.49 -26.81 -21.51
C PRO A 3 -57.23 -27.56 -20.16
N ASN A 4 -56.28 -27.05 -19.38
CA ASN A 4 -56.34 -26.75 -17.93
C ASN A 4 -57.62 -27.10 -17.14
N ILE A 5 -57.62 -27.97 -16.09
CA ILE A 5 -58.58 -28.01 -14.93
C ILE A 5 -57.92 -28.80 -13.77
N MET A 6 -57.59 -28.22 -12.60
CA MET A 6 -58.39 -28.03 -11.37
C MET A 6 -58.90 -29.33 -10.68
N ILE A 7 -58.78 -29.44 -9.34
CA ILE A 7 -59.83 -29.85 -8.37
C ILE A 7 -59.24 -30.01 -6.94
N GLN A 8 -59.34 -28.90 -6.23
CA GLN A 8 -59.83 -28.66 -4.87
C GLN A 8 -60.65 -29.79 -4.18
N LYS A 9 -60.37 -30.11 -2.90
CA LYS A 9 -61.24 -29.86 -1.70
C LYS A 9 -61.09 -30.87 -0.53
N LEU A 10 -60.94 -30.25 0.66
CA LEU A 10 -61.50 -30.53 1.99
C LEU A 10 -61.43 -31.94 2.61
N LEU A 11 -60.97 -31.99 3.88
CA LEU A 11 -61.85 -32.37 5.01
C LEU A 11 -61.25 -31.98 6.38
N THR A 12 -62.12 -31.37 7.17
CA THR A 12 -62.10 -30.98 8.59
C THR A 12 -62.08 -32.18 9.56
N PHE A 13 -61.42 -32.08 10.73
CA PHE A 13 -62.03 -32.05 12.09
C PHE A 13 -61.03 -32.36 13.24
N ALA A 14 -61.15 -31.53 14.29
CA ALA A 14 -60.98 -31.77 15.74
C ALA A 14 -59.97 -32.78 16.31
N GLY A 15 -59.00 -32.19 17.02
CA GLY A 15 -58.43 -32.51 18.34
C GLY A 15 -58.75 -33.81 19.09
N VAL A 16 -57.70 -34.38 19.68
CA VAL A 16 -57.70 -34.87 21.07
C VAL A 16 -56.30 -34.61 21.66
N LEU A 17 -56.28 -33.88 22.78
CA LEU A 17 -55.16 -33.72 23.69
C LEU A 17 -55.12 -34.94 24.60
N SER A 18 -54.00 -35.68 24.63
CA SER A 18 -53.71 -36.62 25.72
C SER A 18 -52.23 -36.59 26.09
N LEU A 19 -52.01 -36.17 27.34
CA LEU A 19 -50.80 -36.19 28.11
C LEU A 19 -50.30 -37.64 28.27
N VAL A 20 -49.03 -37.91 27.94
CA VAL A 20 -48.33 -39.12 28.43
C VAL A 20 -47.05 -38.68 29.11
N THR A 21 -47.09 -38.70 30.43
CA THR A 21 -45.96 -38.56 31.34
C THR A 21 -45.11 -39.82 31.27
N GLY A 22 -43.90 -39.71 30.74
CA GLY A 22 -42.90 -40.78 30.69
C GLY A 22 -41.69 -40.43 31.54
N ILE A 23 -41.58 -41.08 32.70
CA ILE A 23 -40.44 -41.05 33.62
C ILE A 23 -39.21 -41.64 32.91
N VAL A 24 -38.11 -40.89 32.83
CA VAL A 24 -36.77 -41.45 32.53
C VAL A 24 -35.90 -41.29 33.76
N VAL A 25 -35.57 -42.46 34.33
CA VAL A 25 -34.67 -42.67 35.45
C VAL A 25 -33.25 -42.31 35.04
N GLY A 26 -32.60 -41.49 35.86
CA GLY A 26 -31.19 -41.10 35.70
C GLY A 26 -30.25 -42.24 36.04
N ILE A 27 -29.27 -42.45 35.16
CA ILE A 27 -28.03 -43.17 35.45
C ILE A 27 -26.91 -42.13 35.39
N ALA A 28 -26.35 -41.81 36.56
CA ALA A 28 -25.21 -40.94 36.69
C ALA A 28 -23.96 -41.66 36.16
N SER A 29 -23.27 -41.03 35.21
CA SER A 29 -21.89 -41.37 34.86
C SER A 29 -21.04 -40.15 35.16
N THR A 30 -20.30 -40.20 36.27
CA THR A 30 -19.28 -39.22 36.63
C THR A 30 -18.10 -39.40 35.68
N VAL A 31 -17.99 -38.53 34.67
CA VAL A 31 -16.74 -38.33 33.95
C VAL A 31 -16.02 -37.16 34.62
N ASP A 32 -15.06 -37.49 35.48
CA ASP A 32 -14.03 -36.57 35.95
C ASP A 32 -13.14 -36.18 34.77
N GLY A 33 -13.62 -35.21 33.99
CA GLY A 33 -12.83 -34.50 33.00
C GLY A 33 -12.02 -33.40 33.68
N ALA A 34 -10.94 -33.78 34.38
CA ALA A 34 -9.86 -32.86 34.68
C ALA A 34 -9.21 -32.44 33.34
N GLY A 35 -9.81 -31.45 32.68
CA GLY A 35 -9.15 -30.76 31.58
C GLY A 35 -7.81 -30.21 32.08
N PRO A 36 -6.73 -30.26 31.26
CA PRO A 36 -5.46 -29.68 31.66
C PRO A 36 -5.69 -28.24 32.10
N PRO A 37 -5.05 -27.77 33.18
CA PRO A 37 -5.27 -26.42 33.66
C PRO A 37 -4.98 -25.47 32.51
N GLN A 38 -5.99 -24.66 32.14
CA GLN A 38 -5.78 -23.51 31.29
C GLN A 38 -4.77 -22.61 31.99
N ARG A 39 -3.49 -22.80 31.66
CA ARG A 39 -2.41 -21.93 32.09
C ARG A 39 -2.77 -20.56 31.55
N ALA A 40 -3.09 -19.64 32.46
CA ALA A 40 -3.53 -18.29 32.14
C ALA A 40 -2.66 -17.69 31.01
N ALA A 41 -3.27 -17.43 29.86
CA ALA A 41 -2.66 -16.64 28.79
C ALA A 41 -2.66 -15.14 29.16
N ASN A 42 -2.16 -14.83 30.35
CA ASN A 42 -1.93 -13.49 30.87
C ASN A 42 -0.53 -13.47 31.52
N ALA A 43 0.51 -13.73 30.73
CA ALA A 43 1.80 -13.20 31.07
C ALA A 43 1.70 -11.68 30.90
N SER A 44 1.57 -10.94 32.00
CA SER A 44 1.58 -9.47 31.98
C SER A 44 2.86 -9.01 31.29
N ARG A 45 2.73 -8.24 30.20
CA ARG A 45 3.88 -7.64 29.51
C ARG A 45 4.79 -6.92 30.50
N PRO A 46 6.12 -6.98 30.32
CA PRO A 46 7.01 -6.21 31.17
C PRO A 46 6.73 -4.72 30.99
N SER A 47 6.70 -4.01 32.11
CA SER A 47 6.70 -2.55 32.10
C SER A 47 8.12 -2.06 31.86
N LEU A 48 8.37 -1.48 30.68
CA LEU A 48 9.72 -1.17 30.21
C LEU A 48 10.11 0.31 30.32
N PHE A 49 9.15 1.19 30.60
CA PHE A 49 9.32 2.65 30.54
C PHE A 49 8.44 3.35 31.58
N THR A 50 8.71 4.62 31.90
CA THR A 50 7.81 5.43 32.76
C THR A 50 6.77 6.20 31.96
N GLN A 51 5.62 6.50 32.58
CA GLN A 51 4.60 7.36 31.98
C GLN A 51 5.17 8.72 31.54
N ALA A 52 6.05 9.31 32.36
CA ALA A 52 6.70 10.57 32.05
C ALA A 52 7.61 10.47 30.81
N GLN A 53 8.36 9.37 30.67
CA GLN A 53 9.20 9.12 29.51
C GLN A 53 8.38 8.94 28.23
N ALA A 54 7.27 8.20 28.27
CA ALA A 54 6.39 8.07 27.12
C ALA A 54 5.71 9.40 26.75
N ALA A 55 5.34 10.22 27.73
CA ALA A 55 4.78 11.56 27.47
C ALA A 55 5.81 12.52 26.84
N ALA A 56 7.06 12.48 27.30
CA ALA A 56 8.14 13.21 26.65
C ALA A 56 8.35 12.73 25.21
N GLY A 57 8.37 11.41 25.00
CA GLY A 57 8.45 10.78 23.69
C GLY A 57 7.35 11.20 22.73
N GLU A 58 6.11 11.27 23.21
CA GLU A 58 4.94 11.74 22.45
C GLU A 58 5.13 13.19 21.96
N ALA A 59 5.61 14.07 22.84
CA ALA A 59 5.88 15.47 22.49
C ALA A 59 7.02 15.61 21.46
N LEU A 60 8.07 14.80 21.55
CA LEU A 60 9.12 14.74 20.53
C LEU A 60 8.62 14.16 19.21
N TYR A 61 7.83 13.08 19.28
CA TYR A 61 7.24 12.42 18.13
C TYR A 61 6.40 13.40 17.29
N ALA A 62 5.57 14.20 17.95
CA ALA A 62 4.75 15.22 17.30
C ALA A 62 5.58 16.25 16.51
N LYS A 63 6.79 16.57 16.99
CA LYS A 63 7.69 17.55 16.36
C LYS A 63 8.52 16.97 15.23
N SER A 64 9.02 15.74 15.40
CA SER A 64 10.10 15.19 14.56
C SER A 64 9.70 13.97 13.72
N CYS A 65 8.56 13.34 13.99
CA CYS A 65 8.19 12.05 13.40
C CYS A 65 6.79 12.04 12.76
N ALA A 66 5.84 12.79 13.31
CA ALA A 66 4.43 12.76 12.91
C ALA A 66 4.19 13.18 11.45
N SER A 67 5.07 14.01 10.86
CA SER A 67 4.96 14.42 9.45
C SER A 67 5.07 13.24 8.48
N CYS A 68 5.75 12.16 8.88
CA CYS A 68 5.95 10.99 8.03
C CYS A 68 5.19 9.75 8.52
N HIS A 69 5.16 9.52 9.83
CA HIS A 69 4.53 8.35 10.44
C HIS A 69 3.06 8.59 10.89
N GLY A 70 2.52 9.78 10.62
CA GLY A 70 1.17 10.20 10.96
C GLY A 70 1.02 10.60 12.44
N ALA A 71 0.15 11.56 12.73
CA ALA A 71 -0.05 12.05 14.11
C ALA A 71 -0.47 10.93 15.09
N ALA A 72 -1.18 9.93 14.60
CA ALA A 72 -1.66 8.77 15.37
C ALA A 72 -0.81 7.50 15.16
N LEU A 73 0.44 7.62 14.69
CA LEU A 73 1.31 6.48 14.33
C LEU A 73 0.73 5.54 13.26
N ALA A 74 -0.27 6.01 12.52
CA ALA A 74 -1.00 5.24 11.51
C ALA A 74 -0.23 5.10 10.18
N GLY A 75 0.96 5.69 10.07
CA GLY A 75 1.74 5.74 8.85
C GLY A 75 1.39 6.96 7.99
N GLY A 76 1.93 6.98 6.78
CA GLY A 76 1.78 8.07 5.82
C GLY A 76 2.84 7.94 4.73
N THR A 77 3.76 8.90 4.66
CA THR A 77 4.94 8.80 3.78
C THR A 77 5.98 7.80 4.31
N ALA A 78 5.85 7.36 5.57
CA ALA A 78 6.62 6.32 6.22
C ALA A 78 5.71 5.24 6.86
N PRO A 79 6.23 4.02 7.14
CA PRO A 79 5.42 2.92 7.66
C PRO A 79 4.68 3.25 8.98
N PRO A 80 3.52 2.63 9.24
CA PRO A 80 2.85 2.77 10.53
C PRO A 80 3.73 2.24 11.67
N LEU A 81 3.65 2.90 12.82
CA LEU A 81 4.34 2.51 14.06
C LEU A 81 3.37 1.94 15.11
N SER A 82 2.12 1.70 14.71
CA SER A 82 1.09 1.03 15.51
C SER A 82 0.07 0.33 14.62
N GLY A 83 -0.83 -0.46 15.21
CA GLY A 83 -1.92 -1.13 14.49
C GLY A 83 -1.51 -2.43 13.80
N SER A 84 -2.41 -2.99 13.00
CA SER A 84 -2.25 -4.34 12.42
C SER A 84 -1.07 -4.46 11.46
N ALA A 85 -0.83 -3.45 10.62
CA ALA A 85 0.30 -3.44 9.70
C ALA A 85 1.65 -3.42 10.45
N PHE A 86 1.75 -2.63 11.52
CA PHE A 86 2.92 -2.66 12.41
C PHE A 86 3.08 -4.03 13.07
N GLN A 87 2.00 -4.60 13.63
CA GLN A 87 2.03 -5.91 14.27
C GLN A 87 2.47 -7.01 13.29
N ALA A 88 2.01 -6.97 12.04
CA ALA A 88 2.42 -7.92 11.01
C ALA A 88 3.93 -7.88 10.75
N SER A 89 4.55 -6.70 10.83
CA SER A 89 6.00 -6.56 10.65
C SER A 89 6.84 -6.89 11.87
N TRP A 90 6.33 -6.64 13.07
CA TRP A 90 7.14 -6.65 14.28
C TRP A 90 6.84 -7.80 15.24
N SER A 91 5.79 -8.60 15.01
CA SER A 91 5.44 -9.76 15.85
C SER A 91 6.14 -11.07 15.45
N ASP A 92 7.16 -11.03 14.57
CA ASP A 92 7.95 -12.23 14.24
C ASP A 92 8.72 -12.71 15.48
N PRO A 93 8.63 -14.00 15.86
CA PRO A 93 9.32 -14.53 17.04
C PRO A 93 10.85 -14.48 16.97
N ARG A 94 11.44 -14.08 15.85
CA ARG A 94 12.90 -13.86 15.71
C ARG A 94 13.31 -12.42 15.94
N VAL A 95 12.37 -11.47 15.92
CA VAL A 95 12.61 -10.03 16.04
C VAL A 95 12.35 -9.59 17.48
N THR A 96 13.28 -8.80 18.02
CA THR A 96 13.27 -8.30 19.40
C THR A 96 12.92 -6.81 19.43
N LEU A 97 12.62 -6.28 20.63
CA LEU A 97 12.42 -4.85 20.79
C LEU A 97 13.71 -4.05 20.47
N ASP A 98 14.89 -4.64 20.70
CA ASP A 98 16.19 -4.04 20.36
C ASP A 98 16.35 -3.86 18.84
N ASP A 99 15.81 -4.76 18.02
CA ASP A 99 15.89 -4.62 16.56
C ASP A 99 15.12 -3.38 16.06
N LEU A 100 13.91 -3.16 16.57
CA LEU A 100 13.15 -1.94 16.25
C LEU A 100 13.83 -0.70 16.84
N PHE A 101 14.30 -0.79 18.08
CA PHE A 101 14.97 0.33 18.74
C PHE A 101 16.28 0.71 18.04
N PHE A 102 17.01 -0.27 17.54
CA PHE A 102 18.20 -0.09 16.71
C PHE A 102 17.87 0.66 15.43
N LEU A 103 16.83 0.25 14.68
CA LEU A 103 16.41 0.98 13.49
C LEU A 103 16.02 2.42 13.83
N LEU A 104 15.24 2.63 14.89
CA LEU A 104 14.86 3.96 15.35
C LEU A 104 16.09 4.83 15.62
N ARG A 105 17.03 4.38 16.45
CA ARG A 105 18.17 5.21 16.88
C ARG A 105 19.26 5.41 15.83
N THR A 106 19.32 4.56 14.80
CA THR A 106 20.37 4.65 13.77
C THR A 106 19.88 5.29 12.47
N THR A 107 18.59 5.17 12.15
CA THR A 107 18.05 5.61 10.86
C THR A 107 17.08 6.77 10.96
N MET A 108 16.59 7.10 12.17
CA MET A 108 15.58 8.15 12.36
C MET A 108 16.08 9.31 13.23
N PRO A 109 15.72 10.56 12.88
CA PRO A 109 15.05 10.97 11.64
C PRO A 109 15.91 10.74 10.38
N PRO A 110 15.32 10.48 9.20
CA PRO A 110 16.08 10.19 8.00
C PRO A 110 16.99 11.37 7.63
N ARG A 111 18.26 11.09 7.35
CA ARG A 111 19.34 12.08 7.10
C ARG A 111 19.66 13.01 8.27
N ALA A 112 19.12 12.72 9.46
CA ALA A 112 19.36 13.51 10.67
C ALA A 112 19.31 12.62 11.92
N SER A 113 19.73 11.36 11.85
CA SER A 113 19.62 10.43 12.99
C SER A 113 20.42 10.86 14.22
N SER A 114 21.48 11.66 14.02
CA SER A 114 22.26 12.29 15.09
C SER A 114 21.63 13.56 15.68
N SER A 115 20.48 14.03 15.18
CA SER A 115 19.81 15.23 15.68
C SER A 115 19.05 15.02 17.00
N LEU A 116 18.79 13.77 17.37
CA LEU A 116 18.17 13.38 18.63
C LEU A 116 19.21 12.71 19.52
N SER A 117 19.15 12.98 20.83
CA SER A 117 19.99 12.27 21.79
C SER A 117 19.55 10.82 21.94
N PRO A 118 20.43 9.91 22.41
CA PRO A 118 20.02 8.54 22.72
C PRO A 118 18.82 8.45 23.68
N GLN A 119 18.71 9.39 24.62
CA GLN A 119 17.60 9.49 25.56
C GLN A 119 16.31 9.94 24.87
N ASP A 120 16.40 10.83 23.87
CA ASP A 120 15.26 11.24 23.04
C ASP A 120 14.73 10.05 22.25
N HIS A 121 15.61 9.24 21.65
CA HIS A 121 15.19 8.00 20.98
C HIS A 121 14.53 7.04 21.95
N ALA A 122 15.07 6.85 23.15
CA ALA A 122 14.46 6.00 24.17
C ALA A 122 13.08 6.52 24.61
N ALA A 123 12.90 7.84 24.70
CA ALA A 123 11.61 8.46 24.99
C ALA A 123 10.59 8.21 23.86
N VAL A 124 10.97 8.45 22.60
CA VAL A 124 10.12 8.16 21.44
C VAL A 124 9.78 6.67 21.37
N PHE A 125 10.73 5.78 21.68
CA PHE A 125 10.46 4.34 21.71
C PHE A 125 9.49 3.95 22.82
N ALA A 126 9.58 4.56 24.01
CA ALA A 126 8.60 4.38 25.09
C ALA A 126 7.18 4.80 24.64
N TYR A 127 7.06 5.88 23.86
CA TYR A 127 5.78 6.28 23.28
C TYR A 127 5.23 5.23 22.28
N ILE A 128 6.09 4.69 21.41
CA ILE A 128 5.70 3.61 20.47
C ILE A 128 5.26 2.35 21.24
N LEU A 129 5.98 1.95 22.30
CA LEU A 129 5.61 0.82 23.15
C LEU A 129 4.24 1.05 23.82
N LYS A 130 4.01 2.25 24.37
CA LYS A 130 2.71 2.65 24.95
C LYS A 130 1.58 2.55 23.92
N ALA A 131 1.78 3.08 22.71
CA ALA A 131 0.80 3.02 21.63
C ALA A 131 0.48 1.57 21.18
N ASN A 132 1.41 0.64 21.39
CA ASN A 132 1.26 -0.78 21.09
C ASN A 132 0.88 -1.64 22.33
N GLY A 133 0.41 -1.01 23.40
CA GLY A 133 -0.21 -1.70 24.53
C GLY A 133 0.76 -2.26 25.57
N TYR A 134 1.98 -1.71 25.67
CA TYR A 134 2.84 -1.92 26.83
C TYR A 134 2.45 -0.94 27.94
N ALA A 135 2.37 -1.42 29.17
CA ALA A 135 2.03 -0.60 30.32
C ALA A 135 3.27 0.14 30.86
N PRO A 136 3.13 1.40 31.29
CA PRO A 136 4.21 2.09 31.99
C PRO A 136 4.51 1.42 33.34
N GLY A 137 5.77 1.50 33.76
CA GLY A 137 6.28 1.04 35.04
C GLY A 137 6.98 2.15 35.82
N GLY A 138 7.72 1.75 36.84
CA GLY A 138 8.42 2.68 37.73
C GLY A 138 9.81 3.11 37.26
N GLN A 139 10.41 2.42 36.29
CA GLN A 139 11.77 2.68 35.82
C GLN A 139 11.78 3.20 34.37
N PRO A 140 12.63 4.19 34.06
CA PRO A 140 12.78 4.65 32.68
C PRO A 140 13.47 3.58 31.84
N LEU A 141 13.08 3.48 30.59
CA LEU A 141 13.76 2.66 29.60
C LEU A 141 15.18 3.20 29.40
N ALA A 142 16.16 2.39 29.77
CA ALA A 142 17.56 2.64 29.45
C ALA A 142 17.85 2.32 27.97
N VAL A 143 18.76 3.09 27.36
CA VAL A 143 19.14 2.95 25.95
C VAL A 143 19.76 1.58 25.65
N ASP A 144 20.40 0.97 26.63
CA ASP A 144 21.08 -0.32 26.55
C ASP A 144 20.41 -1.40 27.39
N ALA A 145 19.12 -1.20 27.73
CA ALA A 145 18.36 -2.11 28.57
C ALA A 145 18.44 -3.55 28.01
N PRO A 146 19.03 -4.51 28.76
CA PRO A 146 19.20 -5.88 28.28
C PRO A 146 17.87 -6.57 27.97
N GLN A 147 16.79 -6.10 28.59
CA GLN A 147 15.42 -6.55 28.33
C GLN A 147 15.03 -6.37 26.86
N LEU A 148 15.50 -5.32 26.18
CA LEU A 148 15.16 -5.09 24.77
C LEU A 148 15.60 -6.23 23.85
N LYS A 149 16.69 -6.93 24.20
CA LYS A 149 17.26 -8.04 23.41
C LYS A 149 16.53 -9.37 23.60
N VAL A 150 15.66 -9.47 24.60
CA VAL A 150 14.92 -10.70 24.92
C VAL A 150 13.42 -10.53 24.72
N GLU A 151 12.92 -9.32 24.96
CA GLU A 151 11.53 -8.97 24.73
C GLU A 151 11.22 -8.83 23.24
N ARG A 152 9.99 -9.16 22.87
CA ARG A 152 9.49 -9.12 21.50
C ARG A 152 8.15 -8.42 21.50
N PHE A 153 7.75 -7.83 20.37
CA PHE A 153 6.38 -7.35 20.24
C PHE A 153 5.43 -8.53 20.34
N GLN A 154 4.64 -8.52 21.40
CA GLN A 154 3.54 -9.44 21.54
C GLN A 154 2.37 -8.89 20.72
N SER A 155 1.79 -9.71 19.86
CA SER A 155 0.52 -9.37 19.22
C SER A 155 -0.49 -8.99 20.31
N VAL A 156 -1.10 -7.81 20.20
CA VAL A 156 -2.20 -7.43 21.07
C VAL A 156 -3.41 -8.24 20.58
N PRO A 157 -4.04 -9.09 21.41
CA PRO A 157 -5.35 -9.62 21.06
C PRO A 157 -6.25 -8.42 20.84
N SER A 158 -6.76 -8.25 19.62
CA SER A 158 -7.50 -7.07 19.18
C SER A 158 -8.75 -6.79 20.04
N GLY A 159 -8.55 -6.12 21.18
CA GLY A 159 -9.62 -5.58 22.04
C GLY A 159 -9.99 -4.15 21.70
N ALA A 160 -9.07 -3.41 21.05
CA ALA A 160 -9.47 -2.29 20.21
C ALA A 160 -10.11 -2.90 18.97
N ARG A 161 -11.42 -2.69 18.78
CA ARG A 161 -12.12 -3.04 17.54
C ARG A 161 -11.35 -2.34 16.42
N ALA A 162 -10.46 -3.06 15.75
CA ALA A 162 -9.97 -2.65 14.45
C ALA A 162 -11.22 -2.33 13.67
N VAL A 163 -11.42 -1.06 13.31
CA VAL A 163 -12.47 -0.71 12.36
C VAL A 163 -12.08 -1.54 11.15
N ALA A 164 -12.81 -2.63 10.91
CA ALA A 164 -12.51 -3.52 9.81
C ALA A 164 -12.56 -2.65 8.56
N ARG A 165 -11.40 -2.30 8.01
CA ARG A 165 -11.33 -1.60 6.74
C ARG A 165 -12.03 -2.50 5.76
N THR A 166 -13.07 -1.97 5.12
CA THR A 166 -13.64 -2.63 3.96
C THR A 166 -12.48 -2.88 2.99
N PRO A 167 -12.22 -4.14 2.59
CA PRO A 167 -11.16 -4.44 1.66
C PRO A 167 -11.34 -3.61 0.39
N PRO A 168 -10.25 -3.04 -0.15
CA PRO A 168 -10.37 -2.21 -1.34
C PRO A 168 -10.83 -3.07 -2.53
N PRO A 169 -11.58 -2.48 -3.48
CA PRO A 169 -12.19 -3.22 -4.58
C PRO A 169 -11.12 -3.77 -5.55
N ALA A 170 -11.03 -5.09 -5.69
CA ALA A 170 -10.04 -5.72 -6.56
C ALA A 170 -10.08 -5.26 -8.03
N PHE A 171 -11.24 -4.82 -8.51
CA PHE A 171 -11.43 -4.25 -9.85
C PHE A 171 -12.42 -3.09 -9.80
N MET A 172 -12.09 -2.02 -10.51
CA MET A 172 -12.96 -0.86 -10.74
C MET A 172 -13.15 -0.72 -12.25
N PRO A 173 -14.39 -0.86 -12.76
CA PRO A 173 -14.64 -0.75 -14.19
C PRO A 173 -14.51 0.70 -14.68
N ALA A 174 -14.57 0.86 -16.00
CA ALA A 174 -14.71 2.16 -16.66
C ALA A 174 -15.88 2.94 -16.08
N ALA A 175 -15.75 4.27 -16.04
CA ALA A 175 -16.94 5.11 -16.01
C ALA A 175 -17.79 4.81 -17.25
N ALA A 176 -19.12 4.80 -17.12
CA ALA A 176 -20.01 4.51 -18.23
C ALA A 176 -19.70 5.43 -19.44
N GLY A 177 -19.47 4.83 -20.61
CA GLY A 177 -19.13 5.55 -21.84
C GLY A 177 -17.65 5.93 -22.00
N ALA A 178 -16.77 5.61 -21.04
CA ALA A 178 -15.34 5.85 -21.19
C ALA A 178 -14.71 4.83 -22.14
N MET A 179 -14.41 5.29 -23.35
CA MET A 179 -13.55 4.60 -24.33
C MET A 179 -12.48 5.59 -24.79
N PRO A 180 -11.26 5.15 -25.12
CA PRO A 180 -10.29 6.03 -25.76
C PRO A 180 -10.83 6.43 -27.12
N ALA A 181 -10.93 7.74 -27.40
CA ALA A 181 -11.42 8.21 -28.69
C ALA A 181 -10.33 8.22 -29.78
N GLY A 182 -9.05 8.01 -29.40
CA GLY A 182 -7.90 7.99 -30.31
C GLY A 182 -7.17 6.65 -30.37
N SER A 183 -6.36 6.45 -31.40
CA SER A 183 -5.66 5.18 -31.67
C SER A 183 -4.31 5.03 -30.96
N GLY A 184 -3.71 6.08 -30.39
CA GLY A 184 -2.36 6.02 -29.79
C GLY A 184 -1.31 5.38 -30.72
N PRO A 185 -0.13 5.03 -30.20
CA PRO A 185 0.79 4.15 -30.92
C PRO A 185 0.29 2.70 -30.81
N ASP A 186 0.28 2.00 -31.93
CA ASP A 186 0.03 0.56 -31.98
C ASP A 186 1.31 -0.24 -31.67
N GLN A 187 1.22 -1.58 -31.66
CA GLN A 187 2.39 -2.41 -31.37
C GLN A 187 3.52 -2.24 -32.40
N ALA A 188 3.18 -2.06 -33.67
CA ALA A 188 4.18 -1.87 -34.73
C ALA A 188 4.98 -0.58 -34.50
N THR A 189 4.28 0.50 -34.12
CA THR A 189 4.87 1.79 -33.76
C THR A 189 5.77 1.67 -32.54
N LEU A 190 5.32 0.97 -31.48
CA LEU A 190 6.15 0.72 -30.29
C LEU A 190 7.39 -0.11 -30.61
N SER A 191 7.28 -1.16 -31.42
CA SER A 191 8.41 -1.99 -31.84
C SER A 191 9.43 -1.24 -32.71
N ALA A 192 9.00 -0.20 -33.43
CA ALA A 192 9.85 0.64 -34.27
C ALA A 192 10.43 1.87 -33.54
N SER A 193 10.23 1.97 -32.22
CA SER A 193 10.58 3.15 -31.40
C SER A 193 12.04 3.58 -31.46
N SER A 194 13.00 2.69 -31.75
CA SER A 194 14.42 3.05 -31.87
C SER A 194 14.73 4.09 -32.96
N ARG A 195 13.84 4.22 -33.95
CA ARG A 195 13.93 5.24 -35.02
C ARG A 195 12.96 6.40 -34.83
N SER A 196 12.19 6.39 -33.73
CA SER A 196 11.17 7.37 -33.43
C SER A 196 11.79 8.65 -32.87
N THR A 197 11.24 9.78 -33.29
CA THR A 197 11.48 11.09 -32.66
C THR A 197 10.60 11.29 -31.42
N ASP A 198 9.50 10.55 -31.30
CA ASP A 198 8.70 10.42 -30.07
C ASP A 198 9.41 9.50 -29.06
N TRP A 199 9.19 9.76 -27.76
CA TRP A 199 9.69 8.94 -26.66
C TRP A 199 8.57 8.02 -26.15
N LEU A 200 8.37 6.88 -26.81
CA LEU A 200 7.16 6.05 -26.63
C LEU A 200 7.26 5.05 -25.48
N VAL A 201 8.46 4.56 -25.19
CA VAL A 201 8.73 3.59 -24.12
C VAL A 201 9.63 4.25 -23.08
N HIS A 202 9.56 3.84 -21.81
CA HIS A 202 10.36 4.47 -20.73
C HIS A 202 11.87 4.53 -21.03
N GLY A 203 12.40 3.55 -21.76
CA GLY A 203 13.79 3.47 -22.21
C GLY A 203 14.05 4.01 -23.63
N HIS A 204 13.14 4.83 -24.18
CA HIS A 204 12.99 5.21 -25.60
C HIS A 204 12.54 4.04 -26.48
N ASP A 205 13.22 2.90 -26.42
CA ASP A 205 12.89 1.68 -27.14
C ASP A 205 12.92 0.41 -26.27
N TYR A 206 12.60 -0.74 -26.85
CA TYR A 206 12.61 -2.03 -26.14
C TYR A 206 14.01 -2.57 -25.82
N SER A 207 15.06 -2.09 -26.48
CA SER A 207 16.46 -2.41 -26.11
C SER A 207 16.91 -1.64 -24.86
N GLY A 208 16.22 -0.55 -24.52
CA GLY A 208 16.44 0.23 -23.30
C GLY A 208 17.72 1.07 -23.32
N THR A 209 18.27 1.36 -24.51
CA THR A 209 19.50 2.16 -24.68
C THR A 209 19.33 3.62 -24.28
N ARG A 210 18.09 4.13 -24.28
CA ARG A 210 17.74 5.54 -24.05
C ARG A 210 18.41 6.48 -25.07
N PHE A 211 18.72 5.99 -26.27
CA PHE A 211 19.32 6.76 -27.35
C PHE A 211 18.25 7.43 -28.21
N SER A 212 18.35 8.74 -28.43
CA SER A 212 17.47 9.47 -29.36
C SER A 212 18.20 9.69 -30.69
N PRO A 213 17.54 9.49 -31.85
CA PRO A 213 18.13 9.79 -33.16
C PRO A 213 18.17 11.30 -33.48
N LEU A 214 17.61 12.18 -32.64
CA LEU A 214 17.61 13.63 -32.85
C LEU A 214 18.98 14.25 -32.57
N ASP A 215 19.45 15.14 -33.44
CA ASP A 215 20.78 15.75 -33.38
C ASP A 215 20.81 17.29 -33.53
N ASP A 216 19.64 17.94 -33.57
CA ASP A 216 19.50 19.41 -33.57
C ASP A 216 20.30 20.05 -32.41
N ILE A 217 20.29 19.38 -31.26
CA ILE A 217 21.14 19.68 -30.11
C ILE A 217 22.34 18.75 -30.14
N ASN A 218 23.52 19.31 -30.38
CA ASN A 218 24.78 18.58 -30.46
C ASN A 218 25.90 19.38 -29.79
N THR A 219 27.14 18.86 -29.86
CA THR A 219 28.32 19.44 -29.21
C THR A 219 28.62 20.88 -29.63
N THR A 220 28.11 21.33 -30.79
CA THR A 220 28.30 22.70 -31.29
C THR A 220 27.14 23.64 -30.95
N THR A 221 25.96 23.09 -30.62
CA THR A 221 24.73 23.88 -30.42
C THR A 221 24.24 23.88 -28.97
N ALA A 222 24.68 22.94 -28.14
CA ALA A 222 24.24 22.76 -26.77
C ALA A 222 24.43 23.99 -25.87
N SER A 223 25.42 24.84 -26.14
CA SER A 223 25.66 26.07 -25.40
C SER A 223 24.53 27.12 -25.52
N ARG A 224 23.62 26.94 -26.48
CA ARG A 224 22.48 27.85 -26.72
C ARG A 224 21.18 27.38 -26.05
N LEU A 225 21.22 26.28 -25.29
CA LEU A 225 20.03 25.76 -24.62
C LEU A 225 19.47 26.77 -23.61
N ALA A 226 18.16 26.95 -23.67
CA ALA A 226 17.40 27.74 -22.71
C ALA A 226 16.10 26.99 -22.35
N PRO A 227 15.53 27.21 -21.14
CA PRO A 227 14.24 26.66 -20.80
C PRO A 227 13.15 27.14 -21.79
N ALA A 228 12.50 26.21 -22.48
CA ALA A 228 11.36 26.54 -23.35
C ALA A 228 10.08 26.81 -22.53
N CYS A 229 9.85 26.03 -21.48
CA CYS A 229 8.77 26.21 -20.52
C CYS A 229 9.10 25.53 -19.19
N VAL A 230 8.40 25.93 -18.12
CA VAL A 230 8.53 25.33 -16.77
C VAL A 230 7.14 25.03 -16.24
N PHE A 231 6.94 23.82 -15.74
CA PHE A 231 5.69 23.39 -15.13
C PHE A 231 5.88 22.92 -13.68
N GLN A 232 5.07 23.47 -12.77
CA GLN A 232 5.05 23.06 -11.37
C GLN A 232 4.03 21.93 -11.18
N VAL A 233 4.52 20.71 -10.91
CA VAL A 233 3.69 19.49 -10.87
C VAL A 233 2.69 19.44 -9.71
N GLY A 234 2.91 20.25 -8.66
CA GLY A 234 1.97 20.45 -7.55
C GLY A 234 2.12 19.48 -6.38
N GLU A 235 3.18 18.66 -6.35
CA GLU A 235 3.53 17.76 -5.25
C GLU A 235 5.00 18.00 -4.85
N ARG A 236 5.30 18.15 -3.54
CA ARG A 236 6.60 18.62 -3.01
C ARG A 236 7.58 17.50 -2.66
N ASP A 237 7.50 16.37 -3.35
CA ASP A 237 8.22 15.16 -2.98
C ASP A 237 9.03 14.58 -4.15
N ASN A 238 9.59 13.38 -3.95
CA ASN A 238 10.45 12.72 -4.91
C ASN A 238 9.79 12.59 -6.30
N PHE A 239 10.46 13.17 -7.31
CA PHE A 239 10.02 13.16 -8.70
C PHE A 239 10.94 12.28 -9.53
N GLN A 240 10.47 11.07 -9.87
CA GLN A 240 11.26 10.04 -10.58
C GLN A 240 10.65 9.64 -11.91
N THR A 241 9.66 10.39 -12.39
CA THR A 241 8.97 10.08 -13.63
C THR A 241 9.95 10.14 -14.80
N GLY A 242 9.98 9.09 -15.63
CA GLY A 242 10.52 9.17 -16.97
C GLY A 242 9.37 9.57 -17.90
N PRO A 243 9.32 10.83 -18.38
CA PRO A 243 8.25 11.27 -19.26
C PRO A 243 8.23 10.42 -20.53
N ILE A 244 7.04 10.09 -21.00
CA ILE A 244 6.85 9.58 -22.35
C ILE A 244 6.19 10.67 -23.19
N VAL A 245 6.55 10.76 -24.46
CA VAL A 245 6.04 11.77 -25.39
C VAL A 245 5.52 11.05 -26.61
N HIS A 246 4.25 11.28 -26.95
CA HIS A 246 3.62 10.78 -28.17
C HIS A 246 2.83 11.90 -28.83
N ASN A 247 3.14 12.19 -30.10
CA ASN A 247 2.47 13.18 -30.93
C ASN A 247 2.29 14.53 -30.21
N GLY A 248 3.40 15.08 -29.69
CA GLY A 248 3.43 16.36 -28.98
C GLY A 248 2.76 16.37 -27.60
N THR A 249 2.27 15.23 -27.10
CA THR A 249 1.72 15.11 -25.74
C THR A 249 2.72 14.41 -24.83
N MET A 250 3.15 15.10 -23.78
CA MET A 250 4.01 14.55 -22.75
C MET A 250 3.19 14.05 -21.57
N TYR A 251 3.43 12.83 -21.13
CA TYR A 251 2.79 12.24 -19.96
C TYR A 251 3.80 12.12 -18.83
N VAL A 252 3.45 12.70 -17.67
CA VAL A 252 4.27 12.67 -16.46
C VAL A 252 3.45 12.18 -15.28
N THR A 253 4.15 11.64 -14.29
CA THR A 253 3.56 11.15 -13.06
C THR A 253 4.12 11.85 -11.84
N THR A 254 3.25 11.95 -10.85
CA THR A 254 3.59 12.28 -9.46
C THR A 254 3.24 11.06 -8.59
N MET A 255 3.19 11.19 -7.27
CA MET A 255 2.77 10.08 -6.41
C MET A 255 1.29 9.78 -6.62
N THR A 256 0.45 10.80 -6.80
CA THR A 256 -1.01 10.63 -6.89
C THR A 256 -1.59 10.99 -8.26
N SER A 257 -0.92 11.85 -9.02
CA SER A 257 -1.44 12.36 -10.31
C SER A 257 -0.72 11.78 -11.55
N THR A 258 -1.49 11.48 -12.58
CA THR A 258 -1.02 11.36 -13.98
C THR A 258 -1.41 12.64 -14.71
N ILE A 259 -0.48 13.25 -15.43
CA ILE A 259 -0.67 14.56 -16.06
C ILE A 259 -0.26 14.46 -17.52
N ALA A 260 -1.14 14.86 -18.43
CA ALA A 260 -0.80 15.10 -19.82
C ALA A 260 -0.56 16.59 -20.06
N LEU A 261 0.57 16.90 -20.69
CA LEU A 261 1.01 18.24 -21.03
C LEU A 261 1.19 18.34 -22.55
N ASP A 262 0.96 19.51 -23.10
CA ASP A 262 1.56 19.88 -24.38
C ASP A 262 3.08 19.96 -24.21
N ALA A 263 3.84 19.17 -24.98
CA ALA A 263 5.28 19.01 -24.80
C ALA A 263 6.09 20.26 -25.15
N ALA A 264 5.56 21.15 -26.00
CA ALA A 264 6.23 22.38 -26.42
C ALA A 264 5.95 23.56 -25.48
N THR A 265 4.73 23.62 -24.93
CA THR A 265 4.26 24.78 -24.15
C THR A 265 4.08 24.49 -22.66
N CYS A 266 4.23 23.25 -22.22
CA CYS A 266 3.93 22.79 -20.86
C CYS A 266 2.48 23.02 -20.41
N ARG A 267 1.55 23.30 -21.33
CA ARG A 267 0.14 23.52 -21.00
C ARG A 267 -0.51 22.20 -20.58
N VAL A 268 -1.20 22.20 -19.45
CA VAL A 268 -1.96 21.02 -19.00
C VAL A 268 -3.10 20.74 -19.97
N LYS A 269 -3.10 19.54 -20.54
CA LYS A 269 -4.24 19.01 -21.32
C LYS A 269 -5.26 18.39 -20.38
N TRP A 270 -4.81 17.51 -19.50
CA TRP A 270 -5.63 16.93 -18.44
C TRP A 270 -4.77 16.46 -17.26
N ARG A 271 -5.42 16.28 -16.11
CA ARG A 271 -4.83 15.68 -14.91
C ARG A 271 -5.80 14.66 -14.34
N HIS A 272 -5.33 13.42 -14.21
CA HIS A 272 -6.02 12.38 -13.46
C HIS A 272 -5.41 12.27 -12.07
N LYS A 273 -6.18 12.58 -11.03
CA LYS A 273 -5.75 12.39 -9.64
C LYS A 273 -6.32 11.08 -9.08
N TRP A 274 -5.44 10.15 -8.73
CA TRP A 274 -5.80 8.92 -8.06
C TRP A 274 -6.01 9.17 -6.56
N GLN A 275 -7.08 8.63 -6.02
CA GLN A 275 -7.28 8.52 -4.58
C GLN A 275 -6.94 7.09 -4.19
N SER A 276 -5.92 6.92 -3.36
CA SER A 276 -5.44 5.63 -2.91
C SER A 276 -6.57 4.84 -2.25
N ARG A 277 -6.68 3.56 -2.60
CA ARG A 277 -7.69 2.65 -2.07
C ARG A 277 -7.13 1.81 -0.92
N ASP A 278 -5.81 1.74 -0.82
CA ASP A 278 -5.11 0.97 0.20
C ASP A 278 -3.89 1.74 0.74
N ASP A 279 -3.15 1.10 1.65
CA ASP A 279 -1.96 1.68 2.25
C ASP A 279 -0.83 1.90 1.25
N GLU A 280 -0.15 3.04 1.35
CA GLU A 280 0.97 3.38 0.48
C GLU A 280 2.29 3.13 1.21
N MET A 281 2.96 2.03 0.87
CA MET A 281 4.20 1.65 1.55
C MET A 281 5.38 2.52 1.13
N TRP A 282 5.45 2.87 -0.15
CA TRP A 282 6.50 3.70 -0.69
C TRP A 282 5.97 4.59 -1.82
N GLN A 283 5.71 5.84 -1.48
CA GLN A 283 5.17 6.81 -2.41
C GLN A 283 6.24 7.23 -3.43
N ARG A 284 6.40 6.48 -4.51
CA ARG A 284 7.28 6.82 -5.66
C ARG A 284 6.59 6.39 -6.93
N ASN A 285 6.89 7.05 -8.04
CA ASN A 285 6.35 6.68 -9.34
C ASN A 285 7.33 7.03 -10.46
N ARG A 286 7.59 6.06 -11.35
CA ARG A 286 8.58 6.20 -12.44
C ARG A 286 7.97 6.45 -13.83
N GLY A 287 6.65 6.56 -13.94
CA GLY A 287 6.00 6.95 -15.19
C GLY A 287 4.86 6.03 -15.60
N VAL A 288 4.57 6.07 -16.90
CA VAL A 288 3.46 5.37 -17.54
C VAL A 288 3.93 4.61 -18.78
N ALA A 289 3.08 3.76 -19.31
CA ALA A 289 3.16 3.23 -20.67
C ALA A 289 1.99 3.73 -21.52
N ILE A 290 2.12 3.68 -22.84
CA ILE A 290 1.06 4.06 -23.78
C ILE A 290 0.91 3.01 -24.89
N LYS A 291 -0.32 2.65 -25.25
CA LYS A 291 -0.67 1.83 -26.42
C LYS A 291 -2.16 1.98 -26.74
N ASP A 292 -2.55 1.98 -28.01
CA ASP A 292 -3.95 1.91 -28.45
C ASP A 292 -4.87 2.96 -27.79
N GLY A 293 -4.37 4.19 -27.64
CA GLY A 293 -5.09 5.30 -27.01
C GLY A 293 -5.21 5.20 -25.49
N ARG A 294 -4.49 4.28 -24.84
CA ARG A 294 -4.51 4.07 -23.39
C ARG A 294 -3.20 4.47 -22.77
N VAL A 295 -3.26 5.16 -21.64
CA VAL A 295 -2.13 5.43 -20.76
C VAL A 295 -2.26 4.54 -19.53
N VAL A 296 -1.26 3.69 -19.30
CA VAL A 296 -1.26 2.72 -18.22
C VAL A 296 -0.29 3.13 -17.12
N ARG A 297 -0.74 3.11 -15.86
CA ARG A 297 0.04 3.52 -14.69
C ARG A 297 -0.12 2.54 -13.55
N ALA A 298 0.98 2.18 -12.89
CA ALA A 298 0.94 1.50 -11.60
C ALA A 298 1.06 2.51 -10.45
N THR A 299 0.48 2.20 -9.29
CA THR A 299 0.31 3.12 -8.14
C THR A 299 0.86 2.54 -6.83
N PRO A 300 1.31 3.39 -5.88
CA PRO A 300 1.91 2.93 -4.62
C PRO A 300 1.01 2.06 -3.74
N ASP A 301 -0.31 2.16 -3.86
CA ASP A 301 -1.32 1.35 -3.17
C ASP A 301 -1.62 0.01 -3.88
N GLY A 302 -0.85 -0.32 -4.92
CA GLY A 302 -0.88 -1.64 -5.57
C GLY A 302 -1.87 -1.77 -6.74
N TYR A 303 -2.40 -0.65 -7.24
CA TYR A 303 -3.29 -0.65 -8.40
C TYR A 303 -2.54 -0.44 -9.72
N LEU A 304 -3.00 -1.14 -10.74
CA LEU A 304 -2.75 -0.84 -12.14
C LEU A 304 -3.98 -0.11 -12.71
N LEU A 305 -3.75 1.03 -13.35
CA LEU A 305 -4.77 1.90 -13.93
C LEU A 305 -4.60 1.95 -15.44
N ALA A 306 -5.70 1.95 -16.18
CA ALA A 306 -5.73 2.43 -17.56
C ALA A 306 -6.57 3.70 -17.66
N LEU A 307 -6.00 4.71 -18.31
CA LEU A 307 -6.62 6.00 -18.57
C LEU A 307 -6.76 6.20 -20.07
N ALA A 308 -7.83 6.85 -20.51
CA ALA A 308 -7.94 7.30 -21.89
C ALA A 308 -6.90 8.40 -22.15
N ALA A 309 -6.09 8.26 -23.20
CA ALA A 309 -4.93 9.14 -23.44
C ALA A 309 -5.32 10.59 -23.77
N ASP A 310 -6.50 10.79 -24.34
CA ASP A 310 -7.06 12.07 -24.77
C ASP A 310 -7.65 12.89 -23.61
N THR A 311 -8.25 12.23 -22.62
CA THR A 311 -9.10 12.85 -21.59
C THR A 311 -8.61 12.60 -20.17
N GLY A 312 -7.78 11.57 -19.95
CA GLY A 312 -7.39 11.12 -18.62
C GLY A 312 -8.51 10.38 -17.86
N ALA A 313 -9.61 10.04 -18.53
CA ALA A 313 -10.73 9.31 -17.94
C ALA A 313 -10.30 7.89 -17.53
N LEU A 314 -10.71 7.43 -16.35
CA LEU A 314 -10.43 6.07 -15.89
C LEU A 314 -11.22 5.05 -16.73
N LEU A 315 -10.49 4.16 -17.38
CA LEU A 315 -11.03 3.05 -18.18
C LEU A 315 -11.15 1.78 -17.34
N TRP A 316 -10.21 1.55 -16.44
CA TRP A 316 -10.29 0.52 -15.41
C TRP A 316 -9.18 0.72 -14.38
N ALA A 317 -9.38 0.19 -13.18
CA ALA A 317 -8.36 0.00 -12.18
C ALA A 317 -8.41 -1.44 -11.66
N ARG A 318 -7.25 -2.06 -11.41
CA ARG A 318 -7.17 -3.40 -10.85
C ARG A 318 -6.11 -3.45 -9.76
N GLN A 319 -6.45 -4.00 -8.59
CA GLN A 319 -5.47 -4.29 -7.57
C GLN A 319 -4.66 -5.51 -8.01
N VAL A 320 -3.34 -5.33 -8.18
CA VAL A 320 -2.42 -6.39 -8.63
C VAL A 320 -1.40 -6.71 -7.55
N ALA A 321 -0.98 -5.70 -6.78
CA ALA A 321 -0.13 -5.87 -5.59
C ALA A 321 -0.91 -5.52 -4.33
N LYS A 322 -0.57 -6.15 -3.21
CA LYS A 322 -1.22 -5.91 -1.92
C LYS A 322 -0.23 -5.32 -0.92
N PRO A 323 -0.47 -4.08 -0.46
CA PRO A 323 0.32 -3.49 0.63
C PRO A 323 0.40 -4.37 1.87
N ALA A 324 -0.69 -5.09 2.19
CA ALA A 324 -0.75 -6.05 3.29
C ALA A 324 0.28 -7.20 3.18
N ASP A 325 0.71 -7.55 1.96
CA ASP A 325 1.71 -8.59 1.69
C ASP A 325 3.14 -8.01 1.55
N GLY A 326 3.29 -6.70 1.80
CA GLY A 326 4.55 -5.99 1.65
C GLY A 326 4.84 -5.52 0.22
N GLU A 327 3.84 -5.52 -0.66
CA GLU A 327 3.98 -5.27 -2.08
C GLU A 327 3.46 -3.89 -2.48
N THR A 328 4.22 -3.19 -3.32
CA THR A 328 3.87 -1.86 -3.83
C THR A 328 4.39 -1.67 -5.25
N PHE A 329 3.77 -0.79 -6.05
CA PHE A 329 4.33 -0.41 -7.34
C PHE A 329 4.97 0.97 -7.30
N THR A 330 6.20 1.01 -7.81
CA THR A 330 6.93 2.27 -8.00
C THR A 330 7.49 2.41 -9.42
N MET A 331 7.57 1.33 -10.21
CA MET A 331 8.12 1.33 -11.57
C MET A 331 7.09 1.76 -12.62
N ALA A 332 7.56 2.19 -13.79
CA ALA A 332 6.70 2.36 -14.95
C ALA A 332 6.36 0.98 -15.53
N PRO A 333 5.11 0.73 -15.95
CA PRO A 333 4.77 -0.49 -16.66
C PRO A 333 5.45 -0.54 -18.04
N LEU A 334 5.59 -1.74 -18.59
CA LEU A 334 5.97 -1.97 -19.97
C LEU A 334 4.79 -2.64 -20.70
N VAL A 335 4.47 -2.17 -21.90
CA VAL A 335 3.43 -2.81 -22.73
C VAL A 335 4.10 -3.48 -23.92
N PHE A 336 3.72 -4.74 -24.16
CA PHE A 336 4.14 -5.52 -25.32
C PHE A 336 2.97 -6.39 -25.77
N GLU A 337 2.58 -6.23 -27.03
CA GLU A 337 1.37 -6.84 -27.60
C GLU A 337 0.14 -6.48 -26.74
N ASP A 338 -0.53 -7.50 -26.21
CA ASP A 338 -1.73 -7.34 -25.38
C ASP A 338 -1.43 -7.46 -23.88
N LEU A 339 -0.14 -7.45 -23.51
CA LEU A 339 0.32 -7.60 -22.13
C LEU A 339 0.79 -6.28 -21.52
N VAL A 340 0.41 -6.09 -20.25
CA VAL A 340 1.02 -5.09 -19.38
C VAL A 340 1.95 -5.82 -18.42
N LEU A 341 3.24 -5.60 -18.57
CA LEU A 341 4.30 -6.15 -17.73
C LEU A 341 4.60 -5.17 -16.59
N ILE A 342 4.48 -5.65 -15.35
CA ILE A 342 4.75 -4.86 -14.15
C ILE A 342 5.20 -5.79 -13.01
N GLY A 343 6.22 -5.38 -12.26
CA GLY A 343 6.70 -6.10 -11.07
C GLY A 343 6.48 -5.29 -9.79
N PRO A 344 6.01 -5.91 -8.70
CA PRO A 344 5.93 -5.22 -7.41
C PRO A 344 7.33 -5.09 -6.79
N ALA A 345 7.56 -3.98 -6.10
CA ALA A 345 8.61 -3.91 -5.10
C ALA A 345 8.10 -4.58 -3.83
N ARG A 346 8.92 -5.47 -3.25
CA ARG A 346 8.62 -6.12 -1.99
C ARG A 346 9.59 -5.63 -0.93
N PHE A 347 9.06 -5.15 0.18
CA PHE A 347 9.88 -4.86 1.35
C PHE A 347 9.93 -6.09 2.25
N PRO A 348 11.09 -6.76 2.38
CA PRO A 348 11.23 -7.86 3.33
C PRO A 348 11.01 -7.29 4.73
N GLY A 349 9.94 -7.77 5.37
CA GLY A 349 9.40 -7.23 6.61
C GLY A 349 7.88 -7.36 6.74
N LEU A 350 7.14 -7.66 5.66
CA LEU A 350 5.68 -7.93 5.74
C LEU A 350 5.23 -9.34 5.37
N ALA A 351 6.11 -10.19 4.82
CA ALA A 351 5.91 -11.63 4.81
C ALA A 351 7.18 -12.29 4.29
N ILE A 352 7.88 -13.05 5.14
CA ILE A 352 8.61 -14.22 4.64
C ILE A 352 7.54 -15.29 4.43
N GLN A 353 6.83 -15.21 3.30
CA GLN A 353 6.24 -16.40 2.70
C GLN A 353 7.06 -16.68 1.46
N HIS A 354 7.92 -17.68 1.56
CA HIS A 354 8.51 -18.32 0.40
C HIS A 354 7.38 -18.84 -0.49
N ARG A 355 7.09 -18.15 -1.60
CA ARG A 355 6.48 -18.78 -2.76
C ARG A 355 7.31 -18.42 -3.97
N ALA A 356 8.03 -19.41 -4.47
CA ALA A 356 8.43 -19.42 -5.87
C ALA A 356 7.15 -19.52 -6.71
N GLN A 357 6.98 -18.64 -7.68
CA GLN A 357 6.11 -18.90 -8.82
C GLN A 357 6.99 -18.88 -10.06
N ALA A 358 7.12 -20.07 -10.67
CA ALA A 358 7.54 -20.20 -12.05
C ALA A 358 6.45 -19.61 -12.95
N TRP A 359 6.89 -19.13 -14.11
CA TRP A 359 6.17 -18.42 -15.17
C TRP A 359 4.72 -18.85 -15.41
#